data_AF-A0A7X6U8Y5-F1
#
_entry.id   AF-A0A7X6U8Y5-F1
#
_cell.length_a   1.000
_cell.length_b   1.000
_cell.length_c   1.000
_cell.angle_alpha   90.00
_cell.angle_beta   90.00
_cell.angle_gamma   90.00
#
_symmetry.space_group_name_H-M   'P 1'
#
loop_
_entity.id
_entity.type
_entity.pdbx_description
1 polymer ?
#
loop_
_entity_poly.entity_id
_entity_poly.type
_entity_poly.pdbx_seq_one_letter_code
_entity_poly.pdbx_strand_id
1 'polypeptide(L)'
;ELALFGDGKVVFYPNHGRLGFGAALTARLPDGEAQLIWSDRQAGLYLADMNGDGLTDIVQVSHRAVSYWPNSGYGLFGDRVQMAHAPTLAAADAFRFDRVLLADLTGTGAADLVYAGGQELVVFLNACGNAFRDGIATGLALDRAALGQLQAADLFGSGLNVLACRCQTASGQDGFCYFDLLSGVKPYLLTAVTNPCGRQSTVAYQCATASYLADKRDGVPWVLRLPFAVFCVAATTTRDMTTGLTMTRSYRYRHGSYDGCRREFNGFGLVELTENESLAWAETPNDPPAAPRLTRTWHHIGTADEWPAVLARYEQEYFRDSSGCAPCGDPAELPVGLACGQRDVNDAWRALKFALVRQEIYGPDGTGQAAVPYQVTAAGRTVRIVQPAGRLAGLCALALETDHMQLVYERDAAHPRVSRVVNIRFDEQSGMVLEQAVISCGRPPEDELPDPVIQAQNKIQIRYTVYRYTQWVDDAHYRLPQLAEQTSYELHDPAAGGQERCGCPRNPVRVGAAGCLSGSAG
;
A
#
# COMPACT_ATOMS: atom_id res chain seq x y z
N GLU A 1 20.06 -3.20 12.77
CA GLU A 1 21.01 -4.25 13.20
C GLU A 1 22.33 -3.58 13.54
N LEU A 2 23.24 -4.24 14.25
CA LEU A 2 24.56 -3.69 14.56
C LEU A 2 25.61 -4.76 14.25
N ALA A 3 26.57 -4.44 13.39
CA ALA A 3 27.70 -5.30 13.08
C ALA A 3 29.01 -4.58 13.46
N LEU A 4 29.82 -5.22 14.27
CA LEU A 4 31.15 -4.75 14.68
C LEU A 4 32.21 -5.61 13.99
N PHE A 5 33.18 -4.96 13.36
CA PHE A 5 34.29 -5.60 12.66
C PHE A 5 35.58 -5.40 13.46
N GLY A 6 36.34 -6.48 13.71
CA GLY A 6 37.62 -6.42 14.42
C GLY A 6 38.29 -7.79 14.56
N ASP A 7 39.63 -7.83 14.58
CA ASP A 7 40.44 -9.04 14.81
C ASP A 7 40.08 -10.25 13.94
N GLY A 8 39.78 -10.02 12.65
CA GLY A 8 39.40 -11.11 11.73
C GLY A 8 38.02 -11.71 11.99
N LYS A 9 37.15 -10.99 12.73
CA LYS A 9 35.81 -11.44 13.10
C LYS A 9 34.77 -10.34 12.86
N VAL A 10 33.53 -10.78 12.65
CA VAL A 10 32.32 -9.97 12.67
C VAL A 10 31.49 -10.38 13.88
N VAL A 11 31.11 -9.40 14.69
CA VAL A 11 30.14 -9.57 15.76
C VAL A 11 28.85 -8.89 15.34
N PHE A 12 27.82 -9.68 15.08
CA PHE A 12 26.49 -9.25 14.66
C PHE A 12 25.52 -9.30 15.84
N TYR A 13 24.78 -8.21 16.05
CA TYR A 13 23.69 -8.14 17.01
C TYR A 13 22.36 -8.06 16.24
N PRO A 14 21.54 -9.12 16.27
CA PRO A 14 20.23 -9.11 15.63
C PRO A 14 19.36 -8.00 16.24
N ASN A 15 18.67 -7.23 15.40
CA ASN A 15 17.72 -6.24 15.90
C ASN A 15 16.36 -6.91 16.11
N HIS A 16 15.91 -7.02 17.36
CA HIS A 16 14.58 -7.56 17.70
C HIS A 16 13.52 -6.44 17.83
N GLY A 17 13.76 -5.29 17.19
CA GLY A 17 12.85 -4.15 17.18
C GLY A 17 12.70 -3.55 18.58
N ARG A 18 11.48 -3.55 19.12
CA ARG A 18 11.19 -2.96 20.45
C ARG A 18 11.85 -3.70 21.61
N LEU A 19 12.26 -4.95 21.41
CA LEU A 19 12.96 -5.74 22.42
C LEU A 19 14.46 -5.42 22.47
N GLY A 20 14.95 -4.52 21.60
CA GLY A 20 16.35 -4.14 21.52
C GLY A 20 17.18 -5.12 20.69
N PHE A 21 18.48 -5.14 20.95
CA PHE A 21 19.41 -6.03 20.26
C PHE A 21 19.47 -7.40 20.96
N GLY A 22 19.41 -8.47 20.16
CA GLY A 22 19.62 -9.84 20.61
C GLY A 22 21.06 -10.14 20.98
N ALA A 23 21.32 -11.38 21.37
CA ALA A 23 22.66 -11.84 21.70
C ALA A 23 23.62 -11.74 20.50
N ALA A 24 24.89 -11.46 20.80
CA ALA A 24 25.94 -11.36 19.80
C ALA A 24 26.17 -12.70 19.07
N LEU A 25 26.07 -12.68 17.75
CA LEU A 25 26.49 -13.76 16.85
C LEU A 25 27.87 -13.41 16.30
N THR A 26 28.86 -14.28 16.52
CA THR A 26 30.22 -14.04 16.03
C THR A 26 30.53 -14.95 14.85
N ALA A 27 30.98 -14.37 13.74
CA ALA A 27 31.49 -15.09 12.58
C ALA A 27 32.97 -14.74 12.35
N ARG A 28 33.77 -15.70 11.91
CA ARG A 28 35.13 -15.42 11.41
C ARG A 28 35.03 -14.89 9.99
N LEU A 29 35.84 -13.88 9.68
CA LEU A 29 35.99 -13.43 8.30
C LEU A 29 36.69 -14.53 7.49
N PRO A 30 36.27 -14.79 6.24
CA PRO A 30 36.96 -15.74 5.35
C PRO A 30 38.42 -15.33 5.12
N ASP A 31 39.30 -16.32 5.05
CA ASP A 31 40.70 -16.10 4.66
C ASP A 31 40.79 -15.84 3.15
N GLY A 32 41.43 -14.74 2.73
CA GLY A 32 41.81 -14.50 1.33
C GLY A 32 40.84 -13.67 0.46
N GLU A 33 39.69 -13.23 0.98
CA GLU A 33 38.86 -12.22 0.30
C GLU A 33 39.35 -10.79 0.62
N ALA A 34 39.02 -9.83 -0.25
CA ALA A 34 39.46 -8.43 -0.15
C ALA A 34 39.11 -7.82 1.22
N GLN A 35 40.05 -7.92 2.15
CA GLN A 35 39.95 -7.23 3.42
C GLN A 35 40.18 -5.77 3.13
N LEU A 36 39.23 -4.93 3.51
CA LEU A 36 39.45 -3.50 3.54
C LEU A 36 40.44 -3.21 4.68
N ILE A 37 41.74 -3.37 4.41
CA ILE A 37 42.81 -3.08 5.34
C ILE A 37 42.92 -1.56 5.41
N TRP A 38 42.19 -0.98 6.36
CA TRP A 38 42.19 0.46 6.57
C TRP A 38 43.40 0.87 7.39
N SER A 39 44.35 1.55 6.75
CA SER A 39 45.52 2.14 7.41
C SER A 39 45.60 3.66 7.23
N ASP A 40 44.69 4.27 6.47
CA ASP A 40 44.73 5.69 6.15
C ASP A 40 43.99 6.53 7.19
N ARG A 41 44.73 7.26 8.01
CA ARG A 41 44.19 8.20 9.00
C ARG A 41 43.65 9.50 8.39
N GLN A 42 43.67 9.68 7.06
CA GLN A 42 43.22 10.89 6.36
C GLN A 42 41.90 10.73 5.59
N ALA A 43 41.30 9.53 5.58
CA ALA A 43 40.00 9.25 4.96
C ALA A 43 39.06 8.48 5.90
N GLY A 44 37.78 8.84 5.87
CA GLY A 44 36.71 8.18 6.63
C GLY A 44 35.96 7.20 5.76
N LEU A 45 35.45 6.13 6.37
CA LEU A 45 34.62 5.13 5.70
C LEU A 45 33.18 5.23 6.18
N TYR A 46 32.24 5.13 5.24
CA TYR A 46 30.81 5.27 5.47
C TYR A 46 30.06 4.24 4.64
N LEU A 47 28.78 4.09 4.96
CA LEU A 47 27.84 3.26 4.24
C LEU A 47 26.67 4.14 3.79
N ALA A 48 26.41 4.18 2.49
CA ALA A 48 25.32 4.96 1.91
C ALA A 48 25.00 4.47 0.50
N ASP A 49 23.76 4.64 0.05
CA ASP A 49 23.37 4.42 -1.35
C ASP A 49 23.81 5.63 -2.17
N MET A 50 24.88 5.51 -2.98
CA MET A 50 25.45 6.65 -3.69
C MET A 50 24.89 6.83 -5.10
N ASN A 51 24.31 5.79 -5.69
CA ASN A 51 23.78 5.78 -7.06
C ASN A 51 22.24 5.76 -7.12
N GLY A 52 21.57 5.58 -5.97
CA GLY A 52 20.11 5.55 -5.84
C GLY A 52 19.47 4.23 -6.24
N ASP A 53 20.21 3.11 -6.21
CA ASP A 53 19.70 1.79 -6.59
C ASP A 53 19.01 1.02 -5.45
N GLY A 54 19.00 1.59 -4.24
CA GLY A 54 18.41 1.02 -3.03
C GLY A 54 19.35 0.08 -2.26
N LEU A 55 20.59 -0.13 -2.72
CA LEU A 55 21.61 -0.91 -2.03
C LEU A 55 22.57 0.00 -1.27
N THR A 56 23.16 -0.55 -0.20
CA THR A 56 24.11 0.21 0.64
C THR A 56 25.53 0.00 0.14
N ASP A 57 26.15 1.04 -0.39
CA ASP A 57 27.52 1.05 -0.91
C ASP A 57 28.55 1.29 0.19
N ILE A 58 29.81 0.97 -0.11
CA ILE A 58 30.95 1.42 0.70
C ILE A 58 31.42 2.76 0.16
N VAL A 59 31.54 3.77 1.02
CA VAL A 59 31.92 5.12 0.64
C VAL A 59 33.17 5.56 1.42
N GLN A 60 34.17 6.05 0.71
CA GLN A 60 35.36 6.67 1.26
C GLN A 60 35.30 8.19 1.05
N VAL A 61 35.43 8.96 2.13
CA VAL A 61 35.45 10.41 2.09
C VAL A 61 36.75 10.94 2.68
N SER A 62 37.47 11.75 1.91
CA SER A 62 38.66 12.49 2.34
C SER A 62 38.38 14.00 2.27
N HIS A 63 39.35 14.81 2.71
CA HIS A 63 39.20 16.27 2.70
C HIS A 63 38.94 16.91 1.32
N ARG A 64 39.22 16.21 0.21
CA ARG A 64 39.08 16.73 -1.17
C ARG A 64 38.59 15.71 -2.21
N ALA A 65 38.24 14.50 -1.79
CA ALA A 65 37.86 13.44 -2.70
C ALA A 65 36.87 12.49 -2.02
N VAL A 66 35.86 12.08 -2.79
CA VAL A 66 34.87 11.09 -2.39
C VAL A 66 34.88 9.97 -3.42
N SER A 67 34.86 8.72 -2.98
CA SER A 67 34.74 7.56 -3.85
C SER A 67 33.83 6.52 -3.21
N TYR A 68 33.18 5.71 -4.02
CA TYR A 68 32.38 4.60 -3.51
C TYR A 68 32.59 3.34 -4.34
N TRP A 69 32.22 2.20 -3.75
CA TRP A 69 32.20 0.90 -4.39
C TRP A 69 30.76 0.41 -4.38
N PRO A 70 30.11 0.30 -5.55
CA PRO A 70 28.69 -0.02 -5.64
C PRO A 70 28.42 -1.45 -5.19
N ASN A 71 27.43 -1.63 -4.33
CA ASN A 71 27.04 -2.95 -3.83
C ASN A 71 26.35 -3.74 -4.94
N SER A 72 26.89 -4.91 -5.27
CA SER A 72 26.33 -5.80 -6.30
C SER A 72 25.52 -6.96 -5.71
N GLY A 73 25.26 -6.93 -4.40
CA GLY A 73 24.60 -7.98 -3.65
C GLY A 73 25.56 -9.08 -3.18
N TYR A 74 25.08 -9.92 -2.26
CA TYR A 74 25.81 -11.10 -1.74
C TYR A 74 27.22 -10.80 -1.19
N GLY A 75 27.47 -9.57 -0.71
CA GLY A 75 28.77 -9.14 -0.19
C GLY A 75 29.79 -8.74 -1.27
N LEU A 76 29.39 -8.72 -2.54
CA LEU A 76 30.22 -8.29 -3.66
C LEU A 76 30.07 -6.80 -3.90
N PHE A 77 31.17 -6.15 -4.29
CA PHE A 77 31.23 -4.74 -4.62
C PHE A 77 31.90 -4.55 -5.98
N GLY A 78 31.38 -3.61 -6.76
CA GLY A 78 31.93 -3.26 -8.06
C GLY A 78 33.21 -2.44 -7.96
N ASP A 79 33.72 -2.02 -9.12
CA ASP A 79 34.91 -1.18 -9.21
C ASP A 79 34.71 0.18 -8.53
N ARG A 80 35.82 0.78 -8.08
CA ARG A 80 35.83 2.10 -7.45
C ARG A 80 35.28 3.16 -8.40
N VAL A 81 34.23 3.85 -7.98
CA VAL A 81 33.71 5.05 -8.63
C VAL A 81 34.25 6.28 -7.92
N GLN A 82 35.01 7.11 -8.65
CA GLN A 82 35.48 8.40 -8.16
C GLN A 82 34.42 9.47 -8.49
N MET A 83 33.83 10.08 -7.46
CA MET A 83 32.88 11.17 -7.65
C MET A 83 33.59 12.40 -8.23
N ALA A 84 33.10 12.90 -9.36
CA ALA A 84 33.57 14.15 -9.94
C ALA A 84 33.11 15.34 -9.08
N HIS A 85 33.83 16.46 -9.19
CA HIS A 85 33.54 17.69 -8.45
C HIS A 85 33.38 17.49 -6.93
N ALA A 86 34.10 16.52 -6.35
CA ALA A 86 34.13 16.32 -4.91
C ALA A 86 34.62 17.62 -4.22
N PRO A 87 33.89 18.13 -3.22
CA PRO A 87 34.22 19.40 -2.59
C PRO A 87 35.50 19.29 -1.76
N THR A 88 36.20 20.42 -1.63
CA THR A 88 37.23 20.59 -0.60
C THR A 88 36.53 20.89 0.72
N LEU A 89 36.41 19.89 1.59
CA LEU A 89 35.66 19.97 2.84
C LEU A 89 36.40 20.78 3.90
N ALA A 90 37.72 20.62 4.00
CA ALA A 90 38.56 21.34 4.94
C ALA A 90 40.03 21.32 4.47
N ALA A 91 40.89 22.09 5.16
CA ALA A 91 42.33 21.84 5.11
C ALA A 91 42.63 20.42 5.60
N ALA A 92 43.69 19.80 5.08
CA ALA A 92 43.99 18.38 5.31
C ALA A 92 44.19 18.03 6.80
N ASP A 93 44.73 18.96 7.59
CA ASP A 93 44.94 18.85 9.04
C ASP A 93 43.69 19.16 9.87
N ALA A 94 42.72 19.87 9.29
CA ALA A 94 41.46 20.25 9.93
C ALA A 94 40.29 19.30 9.57
N PHE A 95 40.48 18.38 8.62
CA PHE A 95 39.44 17.45 8.21
C PHE A 95 39.08 16.47 9.33
N ARG A 96 37.78 16.25 9.50
CA ARG A 96 37.24 15.41 10.56
C ARG A 96 36.17 14.48 10.03
N PHE A 97 36.40 13.17 10.17
CA PHE A 97 35.48 12.13 9.70
C PHE A 97 34.15 12.13 10.45
N ASP A 98 34.17 12.49 11.74
CA ASP A 98 32.97 12.57 12.59
C ASP A 98 32.09 13.80 12.28
N ARG A 99 32.43 14.58 11.25
CA ARG A 99 31.67 15.74 10.77
C ARG A 99 31.03 15.52 9.39
N VAL A 100 31.12 14.31 8.87
CA VAL A 100 30.52 13.91 7.60
C VAL A 100 29.24 13.12 7.87
N LEU A 101 28.18 13.45 7.15
CA LEU A 101 26.94 12.69 7.09
C LEU A 101 26.58 12.45 5.62
N LEU A 102 26.16 11.24 5.30
CA LEU A 102 25.63 10.86 3.99
C LEU A 102 24.17 10.48 4.16
N ALA A 103 23.26 11.17 3.47
CA ALA A 103 21.83 10.89 3.53
C ALA A 103 21.11 11.49 2.31
N ASP A 104 20.05 10.83 1.83
CA ASP A 104 19.17 11.42 0.82
C ASP A 104 18.35 12.54 1.44
N LEU A 105 18.66 13.78 1.08
CA LEU A 105 17.97 15.01 1.50
C LEU A 105 17.19 15.64 0.35
N THR A 106 17.45 15.18 -0.88
CA THR A 106 16.85 15.70 -2.11
C THR A 106 15.71 14.82 -2.63
N GLY A 107 15.45 13.68 -2.02
CA GLY A 107 14.44 12.71 -2.46
C GLY A 107 14.79 12.04 -3.78
N THR A 108 16.06 12.00 -4.16
CA THR A 108 16.54 11.36 -5.40
C THR A 108 16.77 9.85 -5.24
N GLY A 109 16.81 9.35 -4.00
CA GLY A 109 17.29 8.02 -3.65
C GLY A 109 18.80 7.97 -3.37
N ALA A 110 19.60 8.83 -4.01
CA ALA A 110 21.04 8.89 -3.80
C ALA A 110 21.39 9.75 -2.58
N ALA A 111 22.37 9.31 -1.80
CA ALA A 111 22.82 10.00 -0.61
C ALA A 111 23.59 11.29 -0.97
N ASP A 112 23.10 12.41 -0.45
CA ASP A 112 23.77 13.70 -0.47
C ASP A 112 24.86 13.77 0.60
N LEU A 113 25.87 14.62 0.39
CA LEU A 113 26.97 14.80 1.33
C LEU A 113 26.73 16.02 2.20
N VAL A 114 26.79 15.85 3.51
CA VAL A 114 26.73 16.94 4.48
C VAL A 114 28.05 17.01 5.23
N TYR A 115 28.62 18.21 5.29
CA TYR A 115 29.82 18.46 6.07
C TYR A 115 29.63 19.59 7.07
N ALA A 116 30.02 19.30 8.31
CA ALA A 116 29.83 20.18 9.45
C ALA A 116 31.16 20.48 10.16
N GLY A 117 32.21 20.77 9.38
CA GLY A 117 33.54 21.15 9.90
C GLY A 117 33.78 22.67 9.99
N GLY A 118 32.93 23.49 9.37
CA GLY A 118 33.06 24.95 9.28
C GLY A 118 32.41 25.73 10.44
N GLN A 119 32.03 26.98 10.17
CA GLN A 119 31.13 27.74 11.05
C GLN A 119 29.65 27.39 10.82
N GLU A 120 29.35 26.87 9.63
CA GLU A 120 28.02 26.46 9.23
C GLU A 120 28.04 25.05 8.63
N LEU A 121 26.85 24.46 8.53
CA LEU A 121 26.64 23.20 7.83
C LEU A 121 26.44 23.46 6.34
N VAL A 122 27.18 22.70 5.52
CA VAL A 122 27.12 22.76 4.06
C VAL A 122 26.63 21.44 3.51
N VAL A 123 25.67 21.49 2.59
CA VAL A 123 25.11 20.33 1.89
C VAL A 123 25.57 20.33 0.44
N PHE A 124 26.08 19.20 -0.03
CA PHE A 124 26.52 18.98 -1.40
C PHE A 124 25.61 17.93 -2.04
N LEU A 125 24.85 18.35 -3.05
CA LEU A 125 23.86 17.48 -3.67
C LEU A 125 24.52 16.46 -4.58
N ASN A 126 24.11 15.21 -4.46
CA ASN A 126 24.60 14.11 -5.29
C ASN A 126 23.92 14.11 -6.67
N ALA A 127 24.72 14.10 -7.73
CA ALA A 127 24.27 13.99 -9.11
C ALA A 127 24.26 12.52 -9.58
N CYS A 128 23.40 11.71 -8.96
CA CYS A 128 23.17 10.29 -9.29
C CYS A 128 24.44 9.43 -9.29
N GLY A 129 25.31 9.60 -8.29
CA GLY A 129 26.53 8.82 -8.11
C GLY A 129 27.66 9.17 -9.09
N ASN A 130 27.55 10.26 -9.85
CA ASN A 130 28.56 10.68 -10.82
C ASN A 130 29.40 11.86 -10.32
N ALA A 131 28.75 12.82 -9.66
CA ALA A 131 29.38 14.07 -9.23
C ALA A 131 28.66 14.69 -8.03
N PHE A 132 29.28 15.68 -7.40
CA PHE A 132 28.59 16.60 -6.50
C PHE A 132 28.30 17.95 -7.17
N ARG A 133 27.22 18.59 -6.76
CA ARG A 133 26.92 20.00 -7.09
C ARG A 133 27.59 20.94 -6.09
N ASP A 134 27.56 22.23 -6.41
CA ASP A 134 28.04 23.29 -5.53
C ASP A 134 27.35 23.24 -4.15
N GLY A 135 28.12 23.56 -3.11
CA GLY A 135 27.68 23.47 -1.73
C GLY A 135 26.62 24.51 -1.37
N ILE A 136 25.58 24.08 -0.67
CA ILE A 136 24.52 24.91 -0.13
C ILE A 136 24.81 25.14 1.35
N ALA A 137 25.20 26.37 1.67
CA ALA A 137 25.31 26.86 3.05
C ALA A 137 23.92 26.96 3.67
N THR A 138 23.70 26.27 4.80
CA THR A 138 22.38 26.25 5.45
C THR A 138 22.13 27.44 6.36
N GLY A 139 23.17 28.24 6.66
CA GLY A 139 23.09 29.33 7.64
C GLY A 139 22.93 28.86 9.10
N LEU A 140 22.94 27.55 9.35
CA LEU A 140 22.92 26.99 10.71
C LEU A 140 24.31 27.07 11.32
N ALA A 141 24.50 28.04 12.20
CA ALA A 141 25.68 28.12 13.06
C ALA A 141 25.68 26.97 14.06
N LEU A 142 26.73 26.15 14.03
CA LEU A 142 26.86 25.01 14.92
C LEU A 142 27.90 25.29 15.98
N ASP A 143 27.55 25.08 17.25
CA ASP A 143 28.55 24.99 18.30
C ASP A 143 29.46 23.79 17.99
N ARG A 144 30.75 24.05 17.85
CA ARG A 144 31.78 23.05 17.55
C ARG A 144 31.83 21.94 18.60
N ALA A 145 31.37 22.19 19.82
CA ALA A 145 31.26 21.16 20.87
C ALA A 145 30.02 20.23 20.70
N ALA A 146 28.99 20.66 19.97
CA ALA A 146 27.68 19.99 19.92
C ALA A 146 27.45 19.06 18.70
N LEU A 147 28.31 19.07 17.66
CA LEU A 147 28.01 18.29 16.43
C LEU A 147 28.18 16.77 16.51
N GLY A 148 28.42 16.19 17.68
CA GLY A 148 28.40 14.73 17.84
C GLY A 148 27.01 14.08 17.63
N GLN A 149 26.00 14.86 17.24
CA GLN A 149 24.60 14.45 17.16
C GLN A 149 23.87 14.94 15.89
N LEU A 150 24.58 15.24 14.80
CA LEU A 150 23.94 15.52 13.51
C LEU A 150 23.32 14.23 12.94
N GLN A 151 22.04 14.27 12.59
CA GLN A 151 21.30 13.12 12.05
C GLN A 151 20.42 13.54 10.89
N ALA A 152 20.26 12.66 9.90
CA ALA A 152 19.18 12.77 8.92
C ALA A 152 18.06 11.82 9.34
N ALA A 153 16.84 12.33 9.45
CA ALA A 153 15.69 11.52 9.85
C ALA A 153 14.39 12.07 9.27
N ASP A 154 13.46 11.19 8.95
CA ASP A 154 12.07 11.54 8.65
C ASP A 154 11.31 11.90 9.94
N LEU A 155 11.56 13.09 10.46
CA LEU A 155 11.00 13.58 11.72
C LEU A 155 9.47 13.73 11.67
N PHE A 156 8.93 14.03 10.49
CA PHE A 156 7.51 14.33 10.29
C PHE A 156 6.70 13.13 9.78
N GLY A 157 7.36 11.99 9.55
CA GLY A 157 6.73 10.84 8.89
C GLY A 157 6.28 11.15 7.46
N SER A 158 6.89 12.15 6.83
CA SER A 158 6.59 12.60 5.48
C SER A 158 7.21 11.69 4.43
N GLY A 159 8.17 10.84 4.80
CA GLY A 159 9.00 10.06 3.90
C GLY A 159 10.17 10.84 3.31
N LEU A 160 10.47 12.02 3.86
CA LEU A 160 11.60 12.87 3.47
C LEU A 160 12.46 13.11 4.71
N ASN A 161 13.76 12.93 4.58
CA ASN A 161 14.66 13.20 5.69
C ASN A 161 14.84 14.71 5.87
N VAL A 162 14.83 15.15 7.11
CA VAL A 162 15.34 16.45 7.53
C VAL A 162 16.66 16.27 8.23
N LEU A 163 17.53 17.28 8.16
CA LEU A 163 18.73 17.33 8.98
C LEU A 163 18.34 17.83 10.37
N ALA A 164 18.58 17.02 11.39
CA ALA A 164 18.33 17.35 12.78
C ALA A 164 19.65 17.44 13.56
N CYS A 165 19.74 18.44 14.42
CA CYS A 165 20.91 18.74 15.22
C CYS A 165 20.52 19.17 16.63
N ARG A 166 21.36 18.86 17.62
CA ARG A 166 21.32 19.59 18.88
C ARG A 166 22.02 20.94 18.68
N CYS A 167 21.40 22.00 19.17
CA CYS A 167 21.96 23.35 19.13
C CYS A 167 21.77 24.05 20.48
N GLN A 168 22.52 25.13 20.69
CA GLN A 168 22.22 26.11 21.72
C GLN A 168 21.55 27.32 21.07
N THR A 169 20.44 27.77 21.66
CA THR A 169 19.78 29.01 21.23
C THR A 169 20.65 30.22 21.60
N ALA A 170 20.34 31.38 21.03
CA ALA A 170 21.00 32.64 21.39
C ALA A 170 20.87 33.00 22.89
N SER A 171 19.89 32.42 23.61
CA SER A 171 19.72 32.56 25.07
C SER A 171 20.52 31.54 25.88
N GLY A 172 21.36 30.72 25.25
CA GLY A 172 22.18 29.69 25.89
C GLY A 172 21.40 28.45 26.35
N GLN A 173 20.16 28.27 25.87
CA GLN A 173 19.38 27.08 26.17
C GLN A 173 19.70 25.98 25.17
N ASP A 174 19.94 24.77 25.68
CA ASP A 174 20.04 23.58 24.85
C ASP A 174 18.68 23.28 24.19
N GLY A 175 18.71 22.99 22.89
CA GLY A 175 17.53 22.65 22.11
C GLY A 175 17.88 21.78 20.89
N PHE A 176 16.87 21.53 20.07
CA PHE A 176 17.01 20.81 18.80
C PHE A 176 16.62 21.73 17.64
N CYS A 177 17.47 21.76 16.62
CA CYS A 177 17.23 22.37 15.32
C CYS A 177 16.91 21.29 14.29
N TYR A 178 16.09 21.64 13.30
CA TYR A 178 16.02 20.88 12.06
C TYR A 178 16.10 21.81 10.85
N PHE A 179 16.56 21.26 9.74
CA PHE A 179 16.64 21.90 8.44
C PHE A 179 16.01 20.98 7.40
N ASP A 180 14.95 21.46 6.76
CA ASP A 180 14.21 20.75 5.74
C ASP A 180 14.47 21.42 4.37
N LEU A 181 15.28 20.76 3.54
CA LEU A 181 15.61 21.25 2.19
C LEU A 181 14.39 21.26 1.27
N LEU A 182 13.45 20.35 1.50
CA LEU A 182 12.33 20.10 0.61
C LEU A 182 11.04 20.79 1.06
N SER A 183 11.05 21.39 2.25
CA SER A 183 9.87 22.02 2.86
C SER A 183 8.64 21.10 2.85
N GLY A 184 8.87 19.81 3.10
CA GLY A 184 7.85 18.76 3.07
C GLY A 184 7.31 18.38 1.68
N VAL A 185 7.81 18.95 0.59
CA VAL A 185 7.35 18.66 -0.78
C VAL A 185 8.25 17.60 -1.42
N LYS A 186 7.71 16.42 -1.71
CA LYS A 186 8.49 15.38 -2.40
C LYS A 186 8.72 15.76 -3.87
N PRO A 187 9.99 15.91 -4.30
CA PRO A 187 10.31 16.22 -5.68
C PRO A 187 10.15 15.00 -6.60
N TYR A 188 10.29 15.24 -7.90
CA TYR A 188 10.30 14.22 -8.97
C TYR A 188 8.99 13.44 -9.18
N LEU A 189 7.90 13.88 -8.53
CA LEU A 189 6.55 13.37 -8.80
C LEU A 189 5.89 14.15 -9.95
N LEU A 190 5.14 13.46 -10.79
CA LEU A 190 4.34 14.09 -11.84
C LEU A 190 3.18 14.88 -11.21
N THR A 191 3.23 16.21 -11.26
CA THR A 191 2.23 17.09 -10.62
C THR A 191 1.23 17.70 -11.61
N ALA A 192 1.54 17.74 -12.90
CA ALA A 192 0.65 18.31 -13.90
C ALA A 192 0.85 17.70 -15.29
N VAL A 193 -0.25 17.57 -16.03
CA VAL A 193 -0.30 17.24 -17.45
C VAL A 193 -1.25 18.21 -18.13
N THR A 194 -0.76 18.93 -19.13
CA THR A 194 -1.59 19.79 -19.98
C THR A 194 -1.57 19.23 -21.38
N ASN A 195 -2.74 18.93 -21.95
CA ASN A 195 -2.81 18.60 -23.37
C ASN A 195 -3.05 19.88 -24.20
N PRO A 196 -2.61 19.93 -25.47
CA PRO A 196 -2.88 21.07 -26.34
C PRO A 196 -4.37 21.28 -26.67
N CYS A 197 -5.25 20.36 -26.29
CA CYS A 197 -6.68 20.36 -26.60
C CYS A 197 -7.54 21.00 -25.50
N GLY A 198 -6.95 21.75 -24.57
CA GLY A 198 -7.70 22.51 -23.57
C GLY A 198 -8.00 21.76 -22.26
N ARG A 199 -7.34 20.63 -21.98
CA ARG A 199 -7.46 19.94 -20.68
C ARG A 199 -6.18 20.08 -19.87
N GLN A 200 -6.32 20.56 -18.65
CA GLN A 200 -5.26 20.55 -17.63
C GLN A 200 -5.63 19.60 -16.51
N SER A 201 -4.74 18.68 -16.16
CA SER A 201 -4.88 17.79 -15.01
C SER A 201 -3.73 18.02 -14.05
N THR A 202 -4.03 18.26 -12.77
CA THR A 202 -3.04 18.38 -11.70
C THR A 202 -3.19 17.23 -10.70
N VAL A 203 -2.08 16.87 -10.07
CA VAL A 203 -1.99 15.80 -9.08
C VAL A 203 -1.32 16.35 -7.83
N ALA A 204 -2.01 16.25 -6.70
CA ALA A 204 -1.47 16.52 -5.38
C ALA A 204 -1.16 15.19 -4.69
N TYR A 205 -0.02 15.13 -3.99
CA TYR A 205 0.42 13.94 -3.27
C TYR A 205 0.49 14.21 -1.77
N GLN A 206 0.32 13.16 -0.98
CA GLN A 206 0.52 13.18 0.46
C GLN A 206 1.03 11.82 0.94
N CYS A 207 1.87 11.82 1.98
CA CYS A 207 2.27 10.58 2.63
C CYS A 207 1.08 9.96 3.39
N ALA A 208 0.91 8.64 3.28
CA ALA A 208 -0.13 7.89 4.00
C ALA A 208 -0.06 8.04 5.52
N THR A 209 1.12 8.37 6.07
CA THR A 209 1.31 8.69 7.49
C THR A 209 0.42 9.86 7.91
N ALA A 210 0.17 10.84 7.04
CA ALA A 210 -0.71 11.96 7.37
C ALA A 210 -2.16 11.51 7.59
N SER A 211 -2.67 10.60 6.75
CA SER A 211 -4.00 9.99 6.95
C SER A 211 -4.05 9.18 8.25
N TYR A 212 -3.00 8.40 8.54
CA TYR A 212 -2.88 7.65 9.79
C TYR A 212 -2.88 8.56 11.03
N LEU A 213 -2.12 9.65 11.02
CA LEU A 213 -2.05 10.59 12.14
C LEU A 213 -3.36 11.36 12.33
N ALA A 214 -4.03 11.76 11.25
CA ALA A 214 -5.33 12.40 11.31
C ALA A 214 -6.37 11.46 11.95
N ASP A 215 -6.46 10.21 11.47
CA ASP A 215 -7.37 9.22 12.01
C ASP A 215 -7.06 8.88 13.48
N LYS A 216 -5.77 8.77 13.83
CA LYS A 216 -5.34 8.54 15.22
C LYS A 216 -5.77 9.68 16.14
N ARG A 217 -5.65 10.93 15.70
CA ARG A 217 -6.14 12.11 16.44
C ARG A 217 -7.66 12.06 16.60
N ASP A 218 -8.37 11.65 15.56
CA ASP A 218 -9.83 11.59 15.52
C ASP A 218 -10.39 10.31 16.19
N GLY A 219 -9.53 9.50 16.82
CA GLY A 219 -9.93 8.29 17.56
C GLY A 219 -10.31 7.11 16.67
N VAL A 220 -9.94 7.12 15.38
CA VAL A 220 -10.22 6.05 14.42
C VAL A 220 -8.98 5.14 14.29
N PRO A 221 -8.97 3.96 14.92
CA PRO A 221 -7.79 3.10 14.92
C PRO A 221 -7.60 2.39 13.58
N TRP A 222 -6.36 2.34 13.10
CA TRP A 222 -5.98 1.43 12.03
C TRP A 222 -5.58 0.07 12.61
N VAL A 223 -6.11 -1.01 12.03
CA VAL A 223 -5.68 -2.38 12.35
C VAL A 223 -4.22 -2.59 11.96
N LEU A 224 -3.88 -2.21 10.73
CA LEU A 224 -2.54 -2.35 10.16
C LEU A 224 -1.84 -1.01 10.01
N ARG A 225 -0.51 -1.04 10.10
CA ARG A 225 0.36 0.15 9.98
C ARG A 225 1.54 -0.18 9.09
N LEU A 226 1.97 0.81 8.31
CA LEU A 226 3.11 0.65 7.42
C LEU A 226 4.43 0.96 8.15
N PRO A 227 5.48 0.16 7.95
CA PRO A 227 6.79 0.42 8.56
C PRO A 227 7.61 1.47 7.80
N PHE A 228 7.11 2.00 6.68
CA PHE A 228 7.73 3.04 5.87
C PHE A 228 6.68 4.00 5.33
N ALA A 229 7.14 5.18 4.91
CA ALA A 229 6.31 6.20 4.28
C ALA A 229 5.93 5.81 2.84
N VAL A 230 4.63 5.89 2.52
CA VAL A 230 4.11 5.67 1.17
C VAL A 230 3.46 6.95 0.67
N PHE A 231 3.99 7.50 -0.42
CA PHE A 231 3.40 8.66 -1.07
C PHE A 231 2.24 8.24 -1.95
N CYS A 232 1.07 8.77 -1.63
CA CYS A 232 -0.17 8.45 -2.31
C CYS A 232 -0.70 9.71 -3.03
N VAL A 233 -1.52 9.50 -4.06
CA VAL A 233 -2.26 10.59 -4.71
C VAL A 233 -3.31 11.08 -3.73
N ALA A 234 -3.17 12.31 -3.23
CA ALA A 234 -4.13 12.92 -2.31
C ALA A 234 -5.31 13.53 -3.06
N ALA A 235 -5.06 14.14 -4.22
CA ALA A 235 -6.10 14.65 -5.08
C ALA A 235 -5.68 14.70 -6.55
N THR A 236 -6.66 14.60 -7.44
CA THR A 236 -6.51 14.94 -8.85
C THR A 236 -7.55 15.97 -9.24
N THR A 237 -7.13 17.07 -9.85
CA THR A 237 -8.04 18.11 -10.36
C THR A 237 -7.92 18.17 -11.87
N THR A 238 -9.02 17.97 -12.58
CA THR A 238 -9.08 18.16 -14.03
C THR A 238 -9.89 19.40 -14.34
N ARG A 239 -9.30 20.31 -15.10
CA ARG A 239 -9.91 21.54 -15.56
C ARG A 239 -10.05 21.51 -17.07
N ASP A 240 -11.27 21.71 -17.54
CA ASP A 240 -11.55 22.09 -18.92
C ASP A 240 -11.32 23.60 -19.05
N MET A 241 -10.31 23.97 -19.83
CA MET A 241 -9.90 25.36 -20.03
C MET A 241 -10.86 26.15 -20.93
N THR A 242 -11.71 25.47 -21.69
CA THR A 242 -12.73 26.09 -22.54
C THR A 242 -13.97 26.44 -21.74
N THR A 243 -14.48 25.50 -20.94
CA THR A 243 -15.72 25.70 -20.17
C THR A 243 -15.48 26.27 -18.76
N GLY A 244 -14.25 26.16 -18.26
CA GLY A 244 -13.91 26.46 -16.86
C GLY A 244 -14.39 25.40 -15.87
N LEU A 245 -14.97 24.29 -16.34
CA LEU A 245 -15.41 23.18 -15.53
C LEU A 245 -14.23 22.53 -14.81
N THR A 246 -14.37 22.32 -13.51
CA THR A 246 -13.35 21.71 -12.66
C THR A 246 -13.91 20.49 -11.95
N MET A 247 -13.29 19.35 -12.17
CA MET A 247 -13.61 18.09 -11.49
C MET A 247 -12.47 17.75 -10.54
N THR A 248 -12.75 17.67 -9.24
CA THR A 248 -11.78 17.32 -8.21
C THR A 248 -12.11 15.97 -7.60
N ARG A 249 -11.11 15.09 -7.56
CA ARG A 249 -11.16 13.79 -6.87
C ARG A 249 -10.18 13.84 -5.72
N SER A 250 -10.63 13.56 -4.50
CA SER A 250 -9.79 13.54 -3.30
C SER A 250 -9.81 12.15 -2.67
N TYR A 251 -8.65 11.65 -2.25
CA TYR A 251 -8.49 10.29 -1.75
C TYR A 251 -8.06 10.28 -0.28
N ARG A 252 -8.60 9.34 0.50
CA ARG A 252 -8.08 8.95 1.82
C ARG A 252 -7.80 7.46 1.84
N TYR A 253 -6.67 7.08 2.40
CA TYR A 253 -6.21 5.69 2.46
C TYR A 253 -6.15 5.23 3.91
N ARG A 254 -6.58 4.00 4.20
CA ARG A 254 -6.52 3.38 5.53
C ARG A 254 -6.10 1.91 5.48
N HIS A 255 -5.67 1.40 6.63
CA HIS A 255 -5.28 0.00 6.81
C HIS A 255 -4.21 -0.46 5.82
N GLY A 256 -3.12 0.31 5.70
CA GLY A 256 -1.98 -0.07 4.88
C GLY A 256 -1.31 -1.35 5.39
N SER A 257 -1.12 -2.32 4.49
CA SER A 257 -0.52 -3.63 4.80
C SER A 257 0.83 -3.80 4.13
N TYR A 258 1.78 -4.41 4.84
CA TYR A 258 3.11 -4.78 4.34
C TYR A 258 3.49 -6.15 4.88
N ASP A 259 3.78 -7.10 3.99
CA ASP A 259 4.32 -8.40 4.35
C ASP A 259 5.83 -8.26 4.57
N GLY A 260 6.26 -8.30 5.83
CA GLY A 260 7.67 -8.20 6.21
C GLY A 260 8.50 -9.44 5.84
N CYS A 261 7.88 -10.61 5.75
CA CYS A 261 8.57 -11.84 5.36
C CYS A 261 8.93 -11.82 3.87
N ARG A 262 8.02 -11.31 3.03
CA ARG A 262 8.24 -11.18 1.57
C ARG A 262 8.79 -9.84 1.14
N ARG A 263 8.84 -8.88 2.06
CA ARG A 263 9.19 -7.47 1.81
C ARG A 263 8.30 -6.83 0.73
N GLU A 264 7.00 -7.08 0.81
CA GLU A 264 6.04 -6.67 -0.21
C GLU A 264 4.95 -5.74 0.36
N PHE A 265 4.74 -4.59 -0.30
CA PHE A 265 3.63 -3.71 0.02
C PHE A 265 2.31 -4.29 -0.50
N ASN A 266 1.37 -4.55 0.39
CA ASN A 266 0.11 -5.23 0.09
C ASN A 266 -1.05 -4.31 -0.26
N GLY A 267 -0.84 -2.99 -0.21
CA GLY A 267 -1.88 -2.02 -0.52
C GLY A 267 -2.59 -1.49 0.72
N PHE A 268 -3.66 -0.76 0.47
CA PHE A 268 -4.55 -0.22 1.50
C PHE A 268 -5.84 -1.02 1.54
N GLY A 269 -6.26 -1.33 2.76
CA GLY A 269 -7.50 -2.04 3.01
C GLY A 269 -8.77 -1.22 2.74
N LEU A 270 -8.70 0.11 2.88
CA LEU A 270 -9.81 1.01 2.58
C LEU A 270 -9.31 2.24 1.82
N VAL A 271 -10.00 2.56 0.72
CA VAL A 271 -9.83 3.80 -0.04
C VAL A 271 -11.16 4.55 -0.06
N GLU A 272 -11.17 5.78 0.45
CA GLU A 272 -12.29 6.71 0.32
C GLU A 272 -11.99 7.69 -0.81
N LEU A 273 -12.88 7.80 -1.79
CA LEU A 273 -12.80 8.73 -2.91
C LEU A 273 -13.97 9.71 -2.82
N THR A 274 -13.68 11.00 -2.71
CA THR A 274 -14.67 12.07 -2.81
C THR A 274 -14.51 12.79 -4.14
N GLU A 275 -15.59 12.86 -4.93
CA GLU A 275 -15.63 13.54 -6.22
C GLU A 275 -16.55 14.75 -6.12
N ASN A 276 -16.03 15.90 -6.56
CA ASN A 276 -16.73 17.18 -6.59
C ASN A 276 -16.62 17.80 -7.98
N GLU A 277 -17.69 18.47 -8.41
CA GLU A 277 -17.75 19.22 -9.66
C GLU A 277 -18.04 20.68 -9.35
N SER A 278 -17.29 21.60 -9.97
CA SER A 278 -17.52 23.04 -9.86
C SER A 278 -17.33 23.74 -11.20
N LEU A 279 -18.13 24.77 -11.45
CA LEU A 279 -18.07 25.62 -12.64
C LEU A 279 -17.54 27.00 -12.26
N ALA A 280 -16.53 27.48 -13.00
CA ALA A 280 -15.84 28.74 -12.71
C ALA A 280 -16.75 30.00 -12.75
N TRP A 281 -17.88 29.96 -13.45
CA TRP A 281 -18.82 31.08 -13.59
C TRP A 281 -20.10 30.90 -12.76
N ALA A 282 -20.21 29.86 -11.94
CA ALA A 282 -21.28 29.71 -10.95
C ALA A 282 -21.05 30.70 -9.78
N GLU A 283 -21.12 31.99 -10.08
CA GLU A 283 -21.09 33.10 -9.12
C GLU A 283 -22.51 33.51 -8.67
N THR A 284 -23.55 32.86 -9.19
CA THR A 284 -24.93 33.10 -8.78
C THR A 284 -25.26 32.33 -7.50
N PRO A 285 -25.72 32.98 -6.42
CA PRO A 285 -26.13 32.32 -5.16
C PRO A 285 -27.26 31.27 -5.28
N ASN A 286 -27.87 31.14 -6.46
CA ASN A 286 -29.09 30.36 -6.68
C ASN A 286 -28.86 28.97 -7.31
N ASP A 287 -27.67 28.65 -7.81
CA ASP A 287 -27.36 27.29 -8.29
C ASP A 287 -26.44 26.62 -7.27
N PRO A 288 -26.95 25.71 -6.42
CA PRO A 288 -26.12 24.98 -5.48
C PRO A 288 -25.11 24.14 -6.28
N PRO A 289 -23.83 24.10 -5.88
CA PRO A 289 -22.86 23.20 -6.50
C PRO A 289 -23.36 21.77 -6.41
N ALA A 290 -23.04 20.95 -7.43
CA ALA A 290 -23.39 19.54 -7.42
C ALA A 290 -22.89 18.90 -6.12
N ALA A 291 -23.77 18.18 -5.42
CA ALA A 291 -23.40 17.51 -4.19
C ALA A 291 -22.24 16.52 -4.45
N PRO A 292 -21.30 16.38 -3.49
CA PRO A 292 -20.21 15.42 -3.65
C PRO A 292 -20.71 14.00 -3.89
N ARG A 293 -19.89 13.17 -4.53
CA ARG A 293 -20.01 11.72 -4.47
C ARG A 293 -18.89 11.17 -3.60
N LEU A 294 -19.24 10.42 -2.55
CA LEU A 294 -18.27 9.69 -1.72
C LEU A 294 -18.37 8.20 -2.02
N THR A 295 -17.26 7.59 -2.43
CA THR A 295 -17.15 6.14 -2.65
C THR A 295 -16.17 5.57 -1.64
N ARG A 296 -16.60 4.61 -0.82
CA ARG A 296 -15.73 3.83 0.07
C ARG A 296 -15.52 2.46 -0.53
N THR A 297 -14.27 2.05 -0.72
CA THR A 297 -13.93 0.74 -1.27
C THR A 297 -13.00 0.01 -0.32
N TRP A 298 -13.43 -1.16 0.13
CA TRP A 298 -12.64 -2.08 0.94
C TRP A 298 -12.04 -3.17 0.08
N HIS A 299 -10.75 -3.42 0.29
CA HIS A 299 -9.97 -4.40 -0.45
C HIS A 299 -9.45 -5.48 0.48
N HIS A 300 -9.32 -6.67 -0.07
CA HIS A 300 -8.63 -7.76 0.61
C HIS A 300 -7.11 -7.47 0.61
N ILE A 301 -6.48 -7.63 1.77
CA ILE A 301 -5.07 -7.25 2.02
C ILE A 301 -4.06 -8.37 1.78
N GLY A 302 -4.54 -9.59 1.55
CA GLY A 302 -3.72 -10.73 1.12
C GLY A 302 -2.84 -11.35 2.21
N THR A 303 -3.12 -11.10 3.49
CA THR A 303 -2.35 -11.66 4.59
C THR A 303 -3.22 -12.56 5.47
N ALA A 304 -2.75 -13.77 5.75
CA ALA A 304 -3.53 -14.79 6.45
C ALA A 304 -3.77 -14.42 7.93
N ASP A 305 -2.69 -14.05 8.62
CA ASP A 305 -2.69 -13.89 10.07
C ASP A 305 -3.46 -12.65 10.52
N GLU A 306 -3.40 -11.57 9.76
CA GLU A 306 -4.10 -10.33 10.10
C GLU A 306 -5.51 -10.22 9.52
N TRP A 307 -5.89 -11.06 8.54
CA TRP A 307 -7.19 -10.97 7.87
C TRP A 307 -8.39 -11.00 8.82
N PRO A 308 -8.48 -11.90 9.83
CA PRO A 308 -9.64 -11.93 10.72
C PRO A 308 -9.85 -10.62 11.50
N ALA A 309 -8.76 -9.97 11.94
CA ALA A 309 -8.83 -8.70 12.65
C ALA A 309 -9.21 -7.55 11.72
N VAL A 310 -8.77 -7.61 10.46
CA VAL A 310 -9.06 -6.62 9.42
C VAL A 310 -10.51 -6.72 8.98
N LEU A 311 -11.00 -7.92 8.72
CA LEU A 311 -12.41 -8.16 8.38
C LEU A 311 -13.33 -7.72 9.51
N ALA A 312 -13.04 -8.08 10.77
CA ALA A 312 -13.82 -7.63 11.92
C ALA A 312 -13.86 -6.10 12.06
N ARG A 313 -12.78 -5.40 11.66
CA ARG A 313 -12.76 -3.95 11.59
C ARG A 313 -13.62 -3.43 10.45
N TYR A 314 -13.56 -4.03 9.27
CA TYR A 314 -14.38 -3.63 8.14
C TYR A 314 -15.87 -3.75 8.44
N GLU A 315 -16.31 -4.83 9.08
CA GLU A 315 -17.71 -5.02 9.50
C GLU A 315 -18.21 -3.93 10.49
N GLN A 316 -17.31 -3.28 11.22
CA GLN A 316 -17.65 -2.14 12.07
C GLN A 316 -17.76 -0.82 11.28
N GLU A 317 -17.11 -0.74 10.12
CA GLU A 317 -17.05 0.45 9.26
C GLU A 317 -18.11 0.43 8.15
N TYR A 318 -18.61 -0.75 7.78
CA TYR A 318 -19.67 -0.91 6.79
C TYR A 318 -20.96 -0.23 7.19
N PHE A 319 -21.69 0.25 6.18
CA PHE A 319 -23.08 0.63 6.34
C PHE A 319 -23.90 -0.54 6.88
N ARG A 320 -24.65 -0.29 7.96
CA ARG A 320 -25.59 -1.24 8.54
C ARG A 320 -26.98 -0.90 8.04
N ASP A 321 -27.48 -1.73 7.13
CA ASP A 321 -28.86 -1.62 6.68
C ASP A 321 -29.84 -2.24 7.71
N SER A 322 -31.10 -1.83 7.64
CA SER A 322 -32.19 -2.40 8.45
C SER A 322 -32.93 -3.55 7.73
N SER A 323 -32.62 -3.78 6.46
CA SER A 323 -33.22 -4.83 5.63
C SER A 323 -32.71 -6.25 5.95
N GLY A 324 -31.53 -6.36 6.57
CA GLY A 324 -30.82 -7.63 6.80
C GLY A 324 -30.22 -8.26 5.53
N CYS A 325 -30.24 -7.55 4.39
CA CYS A 325 -29.77 -8.06 3.10
C CYS A 325 -28.27 -7.83 2.87
N ALA A 326 -27.63 -6.90 3.60
CA ALA A 326 -26.20 -6.67 3.46
C ALA A 326 -25.40 -7.96 3.70
N PRO A 327 -24.42 -8.27 2.82
CA PRO A 327 -23.57 -9.44 2.98
C PRO A 327 -22.71 -9.32 4.24
N CYS A 328 -22.50 -10.46 4.89
CA CYS A 328 -21.73 -10.59 6.12
C CYS A 328 -20.83 -11.83 6.05
N GLY A 329 -19.84 -11.93 6.95
CA GLY A 329 -18.90 -13.06 6.97
C GLY A 329 -17.73 -12.90 6.01
N ASP A 330 -16.90 -13.94 5.95
CA ASP A 330 -15.66 -13.91 5.16
C ASP A 330 -15.98 -13.97 3.66
N PRO A 331 -15.64 -12.93 2.88
CA PRO A 331 -15.79 -12.97 1.43
C PRO A 331 -14.76 -13.89 0.75
N ALA A 332 -13.79 -14.46 1.48
CA ALA A 332 -12.75 -15.30 0.92
C ALA A 332 -12.88 -16.77 1.36
N GLU A 333 -12.82 -17.68 0.40
CA GLU A 333 -12.78 -19.12 0.65
C GLU A 333 -11.49 -19.73 0.09
N LEU A 334 -10.72 -20.41 0.94
CA LEU A 334 -9.55 -21.16 0.51
C LEU A 334 -9.89 -22.62 0.16
N PRO A 335 -9.18 -23.24 -0.79
CA PRO A 335 -9.41 -24.64 -1.13
C PRO A 335 -9.11 -25.56 0.07
N VAL A 336 -9.97 -26.57 0.23
CA VAL A 336 -9.84 -27.59 1.29
C VAL A 336 -8.55 -28.39 1.09
N GLY A 337 -7.83 -28.68 2.17
CA GLY A 337 -6.62 -29.52 2.14
C GLY A 337 -5.30 -28.75 2.05
N LEU A 338 -5.34 -27.42 1.99
CA LEU A 338 -4.16 -26.60 2.29
C LEU A 338 -3.80 -26.75 3.78
N ALA A 339 -2.67 -27.40 4.08
CA ALA A 339 -2.23 -27.59 5.46
C ALA A 339 -1.85 -26.24 6.11
N CYS A 340 -2.48 -25.92 7.25
CA CYS A 340 -2.19 -24.71 8.02
C CYS A 340 -0.71 -24.66 8.46
N GLY A 341 -0.06 -23.50 8.28
CA GLY A 341 1.30 -23.22 8.75
C GLY A 341 2.41 -23.22 7.68
N GLN A 342 2.08 -23.54 6.43
CA GLN A 342 3.04 -23.62 5.32
C GLN A 342 3.01 -22.36 4.43
N ARG A 343 4.15 -22.03 3.82
CA ARG A 343 4.35 -21.02 2.75
C ARG A 343 3.16 -20.90 1.77
N ASP A 344 2.53 -22.03 1.47
CA ASP A 344 1.43 -22.20 0.53
C ASP A 344 0.14 -21.49 0.96
N VAL A 345 -0.22 -21.49 2.24
CA VAL A 345 -1.41 -20.76 2.74
C VAL A 345 -1.22 -19.26 2.56
N ASN A 346 -0.02 -18.74 2.87
CA ASN A 346 0.29 -17.33 2.69
C ASN A 346 0.30 -16.93 1.22
N ASP A 347 0.79 -17.79 0.32
CA ASP A 347 0.71 -17.55 -1.12
C ASP A 347 -0.73 -17.56 -1.66
N ALA A 348 -1.60 -18.42 -1.11
CA ALA A 348 -3.02 -18.45 -1.47
C ALA A 348 -3.74 -17.16 -1.02
N TRP A 349 -3.55 -16.72 0.22
CA TRP A 349 -4.09 -15.43 0.69
C TRP A 349 -3.54 -14.27 -0.11
N ARG A 350 -2.24 -14.27 -0.44
CA ARG A 350 -1.60 -13.25 -1.25
C ARG A 350 -2.25 -13.09 -2.62
N ALA A 351 -2.79 -14.16 -3.22
CA ALA A 351 -3.52 -14.08 -4.49
C ALA A 351 -4.79 -13.22 -4.42
N LEU A 352 -5.37 -13.03 -3.23
CA LEU A 352 -6.55 -12.20 -3.00
C LEU A 352 -6.21 -10.72 -2.79
N LYS A 353 -4.93 -10.35 -2.73
CA LYS A 353 -4.49 -8.95 -2.56
C LYS A 353 -5.15 -8.03 -3.60
N PHE A 354 -5.61 -6.86 -3.15
CA PHE A 354 -6.36 -5.85 -3.92
C PHE A 354 -7.77 -6.25 -4.38
N ALA A 355 -8.20 -7.50 -4.16
CA ALA A 355 -9.53 -7.92 -4.54
C ALA A 355 -10.61 -7.07 -3.83
N LEU A 356 -11.65 -6.69 -4.58
CA LEU A 356 -12.79 -5.97 -4.02
C LEU A 356 -13.49 -6.83 -2.97
N VAL A 357 -13.62 -6.34 -1.75
CA VAL A 357 -14.47 -6.97 -0.73
C VAL A 357 -15.84 -6.32 -0.72
N ARG A 358 -15.85 -4.98 -0.64
CA ARG A 358 -17.07 -4.18 -0.58
C ARG A 358 -16.84 -2.79 -1.13
N GLN A 359 -17.87 -2.20 -1.72
CA GLN A 359 -17.90 -0.81 -2.13
C GLN A 359 -19.24 -0.19 -1.76
N GLU A 360 -19.21 1.05 -1.27
CA GLU A 360 -20.39 1.81 -0.88
C GLU A 360 -20.33 3.21 -1.48
N ILE A 361 -21.43 3.67 -2.09
CA ILE A 361 -21.52 4.95 -2.78
C ILE A 361 -22.54 5.84 -2.08
N TYR A 362 -22.14 7.06 -1.71
CA TYR A 362 -22.91 8.03 -0.94
C TYR A 362 -22.95 9.39 -1.64
N GLY A 363 -23.96 10.18 -1.30
CA GLY A 363 -24.03 11.62 -1.60
C GLY A 363 -24.03 12.43 -0.30
N PRO A 364 -22.94 13.10 0.11
CA PRO A 364 -22.90 13.96 1.27
C PRO A 364 -23.49 15.34 0.94
N ASP A 365 -24.80 15.40 0.78
CA ASP A 365 -25.56 16.62 0.44
C ASP A 365 -26.12 17.39 1.66
N GLY A 366 -25.75 16.95 2.87
CA GLY A 366 -26.21 17.55 4.13
C GLY A 366 -27.63 17.15 4.57
N THR A 367 -28.31 16.29 3.81
CA THR A 367 -29.64 15.78 4.21
C THR A 367 -29.53 14.71 5.30
N GLY A 368 -30.63 14.43 6.00
CA GLY A 368 -30.69 13.32 6.97
C GLY A 368 -30.46 11.94 6.34
N GLN A 369 -30.61 11.81 5.02
CA GLN A 369 -30.37 10.59 4.25
C GLN A 369 -28.92 10.46 3.75
N ALA A 370 -28.04 11.44 4.00
CA ALA A 370 -26.64 11.41 3.57
C ALA A 370 -25.83 10.24 4.13
N ALA A 371 -26.27 9.66 5.25
CA ALA A 371 -25.66 8.48 5.85
C ALA A 371 -26.11 7.15 5.21
N VAL A 372 -27.14 7.16 4.35
CA VAL A 372 -27.61 5.97 3.64
C VAL A 372 -26.99 5.98 2.23
N PRO A 373 -26.30 4.89 1.82
CA PRO A 373 -25.71 4.83 0.50
C PRO A 373 -26.79 4.76 -0.60
N TYR A 374 -26.44 5.16 -1.81
CA TYR A 374 -27.22 4.85 -3.02
C TYR A 374 -27.08 3.38 -3.39
N GLN A 375 -25.85 2.86 -3.33
CA GLN A 375 -25.52 1.51 -3.73
C GLN A 375 -24.45 0.91 -2.82
N VAL A 376 -24.60 -0.38 -2.52
CA VAL A 376 -23.59 -1.24 -1.95
C VAL A 376 -23.29 -2.37 -2.93
N THR A 377 -22.01 -2.63 -3.15
CA THR A 377 -21.54 -3.78 -3.92
C THR A 377 -20.64 -4.62 -3.02
N ALA A 378 -20.73 -5.94 -3.06
CA ALA A 378 -19.81 -6.83 -2.38
C ALA A 378 -19.43 -7.99 -3.30
N ALA A 379 -18.23 -8.54 -3.11
CA ALA A 379 -17.76 -9.65 -3.92
C ALA A 379 -17.07 -10.70 -3.06
N GLY A 380 -17.47 -11.95 -3.27
CA GLY A 380 -16.85 -13.15 -2.70
C GLY A 380 -15.89 -13.79 -3.70
N ARG A 381 -14.82 -14.41 -3.19
CA ARG A 381 -13.79 -15.05 -4.00
C ARG A 381 -13.35 -16.38 -3.40
N THR A 382 -12.98 -17.29 -4.28
CA THR A 382 -12.18 -18.45 -3.92
C THR A 382 -10.79 -18.37 -4.55
N VAL A 383 -9.84 -19.10 -3.98
CA VAL A 383 -8.50 -19.23 -4.55
C VAL A 383 -8.38 -20.58 -5.24
N ARG A 384 -7.95 -20.59 -6.50
CA ARG A 384 -7.59 -21.81 -7.23
C ARG A 384 -6.08 -21.91 -7.34
N ILE A 385 -5.54 -23.05 -6.93
CA ILE A 385 -4.12 -23.38 -7.14
C ILE A 385 -3.97 -23.87 -8.58
N VAL A 386 -3.24 -23.12 -9.40
CA VAL A 386 -2.92 -23.49 -10.79
C VAL A 386 -1.70 -24.39 -10.84
N GLN A 387 -0.72 -24.10 -9.98
CA GLN A 387 0.50 -24.90 -9.85
C GLN A 387 0.89 -24.96 -8.36
N PRO A 388 1.14 -26.17 -7.81
CA PRO A 388 1.57 -26.31 -6.42
C PRO A 388 2.97 -25.71 -6.23
N ALA A 389 3.32 -25.38 -4.98
CA ALA A 389 4.65 -24.88 -4.66
C ALA A 389 5.73 -25.90 -5.03
N GLY A 390 6.83 -25.40 -5.60
CA GLY A 390 8.02 -26.19 -5.86
C GLY A 390 9.01 -26.09 -4.68
N ARG A 391 10.15 -26.79 -4.80
CA ARG A 391 11.22 -26.73 -3.79
C ARG A 391 11.74 -25.30 -3.56
N LEU A 392 11.79 -24.48 -4.61
CA LEU A 392 12.31 -23.11 -4.57
C LEU A 392 11.22 -22.05 -4.87
N ALA A 393 10.18 -22.40 -5.63
CA ALA A 393 9.11 -21.50 -6.04
C ALA A 393 7.89 -21.62 -5.11
N GLY A 394 7.21 -20.49 -4.85
CA GLY A 394 5.89 -20.50 -4.22
C GLY A 394 4.84 -21.09 -5.17
N LEU A 395 3.62 -21.29 -4.67
CA LEU A 395 2.52 -21.75 -5.53
C LEU A 395 2.11 -20.66 -6.53
N CYS A 396 1.47 -21.08 -7.62
CA CYS A 396 0.75 -20.20 -8.53
C CYS A 396 -0.75 -20.33 -8.24
N ALA A 397 -1.42 -19.21 -7.96
CA ALA A 397 -2.83 -19.18 -7.64
C ALA A 397 -3.58 -18.09 -8.42
N LEU A 398 -4.86 -18.35 -8.66
CA LEU A 398 -5.82 -17.41 -9.24
C LEU A 398 -6.93 -17.14 -8.23
N ALA A 399 -7.24 -15.87 -8.00
CA ALA A 399 -8.45 -15.48 -7.29
C ALA A 399 -9.64 -15.45 -8.26
N LEU A 400 -10.63 -16.30 -8.01
CA LEU A 400 -11.83 -16.43 -8.82
C LEU A 400 -13.01 -15.82 -8.06
N GLU A 401 -13.71 -14.85 -8.67
CA GLU A 401 -14.92 -14.27 -8.10
C GLU A 401 -16.04 -15.31 -8.11
N THR A 402 -16.46 -15.77 -6.93
CA THR A 402 -17.52 -16.77 -6.75
C THR A 402 -18.89 -16.11 -6.60
N ASP A 403 -18.91 -14.91 -6.06
CA ASP A 403 -20.13 -14.20 -5.73
C ASP A 403 -19.97 -12.70 -5.95
N HIS A 404 -21.02 -12.07 -6.47
CA HIS A 404 -21.11 -10.63 -6.66
C HIS A 404 -22.51 -10.16 -6.31
N MET A 405 -22.63 -9.31 -5.30
CA MET A 405 -23.92 -8.83 -4.81
C MET A 405 -24.00 -7.31 -4.95
N GLN A 406 -25.10 -6.83 -5.52
CA GLN A 406 -25.40 -5.41 -5.67
C GLN A 406 -26.73 -5.10 -4.98
N LEU A 407 -26.68 -4.18 -4.02
CA LEU A 407 -27.83 -3.64 -3.30
C LEU A 407 -27.99 -2.17 -3.68
N VAL A 408 -29.12 -1.84 -4.29
CA VAL A 408 -29.47 -0.47 -4.69
C VAL A 408 -30.52 0.04 -3.72
N TYR A 409 -30.12 0.94 -2.82
CA TYR A 409 -30.98 1.49 -1.77
C TYR A 409 -31.67 2.78 -2.22
N GLU A 410 -31.08 3.57 -3.13
CA GLU A 410 -31.55 4.94 -3.43
C GLU A 410 -31.80 5.77 -2.16
N ARG A 411 -30.97 5.53 -1.13
CA ARG A 411 -31.04 6.13 0.22
C ARG A 411 -32.24 5.70 1.08
N ASP A 412 -32.95 4.64 0.72
CA ASP A 412 -33.88 3.92 1.59
C ASP A 412 -33.21 2.64 2.14
N ALA A 413 -32.81 2.69 3.41
CA ALA A 413 -32.09 1.61 4.09
C ALA A 413 -32.93 0.33 4.29
N ALA A 414 -34.27 0.42 4.24
CA ALA A 414 -35.16 -0.68 4.54
C ALA A 414 -35.50 -1.53 3.31
N HIS A 415 -35.48 -0.95 2.12
CA HIS A 415 -36.01 -1.60 0.91
C HIS A 415 -35.05 -1.60 -0.28
N PRO A 416 -33.83 -2.15 -0.15
CA PRO A 416 -32.93 -2.26 -1.29
C PRO A 416 -33.48 -3.17 -2.38
N ARG A 417 -33.23 -2.81 -3.64
CA ARG A 417 -33.24 -3.78 -4.73
C ARG A 417 -31.97 -4.60 -4.66
N VAL A 418 -32.10 -5.92 -4.60
CA VAL A 418 -30.97 -6.84 -4.46
C VAL A 418 -30.83 -7.69 -5.71
N SER A 419 -29.62 -7.70 -6.26
CA SER A 419 -29.21 -8.64 -7.32
C SER A 419 -27.92 -9.34 -6.93
N ARG A 420 -27.77 -10.60 -7.34
CA ARG A 420 -26.62 -11.44 -7.01
C ARG A 420 -26.21 -12.25 -8.23
N VAL A 421 -24.92 -12.30 -8.52
CA VAL A 421 -24.32 -13.16 -9.54
C VAL A 421 -23.47 -14.19 -8.82
N VAL A 422 -23.80 -15.46 -8.99
CA VAL A 422 -23.06 -16.59 -8.42
C VAL A 422 -22.38 -17.33 -9.56
N ASN A 423 -21.06 -17.36 -9.56
CA ASN A 423 -20.27 -18.18 -10.48
C ASN A 423 -20.10 -19.56 -9.84
N ILE A 424 -20.84 -20.52 -10.36
CA ILE A 424 -21.05 -21.84 -9.74
C ILE A 424 -19.91 -22.79 -10.08
N ARG A 425 -19.53 -22.83 -11.36
CA ARG A 425 -18.49 -23.73 -11.85
C ARG A 425 -17.51 -22.99 -12.73
N PHE A 426 -16.24 -23.32 -12.55
CA PHE A 426 -15.14 -22.79 -13.34
C PHE A 426 -14.47 -23.92 -14.11
N ASP A 427 -13.91 -23.58 -15.27
CA ASP A 427 -13.06 -24.49 -16.04
C ASP A 427 -11.76 -24.74 -15.29
N GLU A 428 -11.37 -26.02 -15.18
CA GLU A 428 -10.22 -26.47 -14.40
C GLU A 428 -8.86 -26.08 -14.98
N GLN A 429 -8.78 -25.64 -16.24
CA GLN A 429 -7.53 -25.23 -16.86
C GLN A 429 -7.44 -23.70 -16.92
N SER A 430 -8.43 -23.04 -17.51
CA SER A 430 -8.45 -21.60 -17.78
C SER A 430 -8.96 -20.73 -16.62
N GLY A 431 -9.82 -21.28 -15.75
CA GLY A 431 -10.50 -20.50 -14.70
C GLY A 431 -11.69 -19.68 -15.22
N MET A 432 -12.10 -19.87 -16.48
CA MET A 432 -13.31 -19.24 -17.02
C MET A 432 -14.57 -19.82 -16.37
N VAL A 433 -15.62 -19.01 -16.27
CA VAL A 433 -16.91 -19.44 -15.71
C VAL A 433 -17.61 -20.36 -16.70
N LEU A 434 -17.91 -21.58 -16.28
CA LEU A 434 -18.69 -22.55 -17.05
C LEU A 434 -20.18 -22.49 -16.71
N GLU A 435 -20.51 -22.12 -15.47
CA GLU A 435 -21.89 -22.05 -15.00
C GLU A 435 -22.08 -20.84 -14.08
N GLN A 436 -23.17 -20.10 -14.31
CA GLN A 436 -23.48 -18.88 -13.57
C GLN A 436 -24.97 -18.79 -13.30
N ALA A 437 -25.35 -18.31 -12.11
CA ALA A 437 -26.71 -17.90 -11.79
C ALA A 437 -26.77 -16.40 -11.54
N VAL A 438 -27.69 -15.71 -12.22
CA VAL A 438 -28.05 -14.32 -11.93
C VAL A 438 -29.39 -14.32 -11.21
N ILE A 439 -29.39 -13.85 -9.98
CA ILE A 439 -30.52 -13.86 -9.05
C ILE A 439 -30.97 -12.42 -8.87
N SER A 440 -32.23 -12.14 -9.25
CA SER A 440 -32.92 -10.91 -8.88
C SER A 440 -33.88 -11.23 -7.75
N CYS A 441 -33.59 -10.68 -6.57
CA CYS A 441 -34.35 -10.99 -5.37
C CYS A 441 -35.67 -10.23 -5.36
N GLY A 442 -36.71 -10.89 -4.82
CA GLY A 442 -38.00 -10.24 -4.60
C GLY A 442 -37.93 -9.19 -3.49
N ARG A 443 -38.71 -8.12 -3.62
CA ARG A 443 -38.92 -7.11 -2.58
C ARG A 443 -40.06 -7.55 -1.65
N PRO A 444 -39.96 -7.30 -0.33
CA PRO A 444 -41.12 -7.42 0.56
C PRO A 444 -42.29 -6.56 0.06
N PRO A 445 -43.54 -7.00 0.25
CA PRO A 445 -44.71 -6.25 -0.19
C PRO A 445 -44.77 -4.88 0.51
N GLU A 446 -44.97 -3.82 -0.29
CA GLU A 446 -45.36 -2.49 0.19
C GLU A 446 -46.88 -2.33 0.05
N ASP A 447 -47.55 -1.93 1.13
CA ASP A 447 -49.02 -1.83 1.18
C ASP A 447 -49.61 -0.77 0.24
N GLU A 448 -48.77 0.12 -0.33
CA GLU A 448 -49.20 1.27 -1.14
C GLU A 448 -49.22 0.99 -2.66
N LEU A 449 -48.76 -0.18 -3.12
CA LEU A 449 -48.68 -0.53 -4.55
C LEU A 449 -49.87 -1.41 -5.00
N PRO A 450 -50.26 -1.37 -6.29
CA PRO A 450 -51.28 -2.29 -6.80
C PRO A 450 -50.84 -3.76 -6.66
N ASP A 451 -51.77 -4.66 -6.31
CA ASP A 451 -51.49 -6.10 -6.14
C ASP A 451 -50.68 -6.74 -7.29
N PRO A 452 -50.94 -6.46 -8.58
CA PRO A 452 -50.13 -7.03 -9.67
C PRO A 452 -48.66 -6.59 -9.62
N VAL A 453 -48.40 -5.37 -9.15
CA VAL A 453 -47.05 -4.82 -9.00
C VAL A 453 -46.35 -5.47 -7.81
N ILE A 454 -47.04 -5.62 -6.68
CA ILE A 454 -46.52 -6.32 -5.50
C ILE A 454 -46.14 -7.76 -5.86
N GLN A 455 -47.03 -8.49 -6.55
CA GLN A 455 -46.78 -9.87 -6.97
C GLN A 455 -45.59 -9.97 -7.93
N ALA A 456 -45.47 -9.04 -8.87
CA ALA A 456 -44.34 -8.99 -9.79
C ALA A 456 -43.02 -8.68 -9.06
N GLN A 457 -43.03 -7.76 -8.10
CA GLN A 457 -41.84 -7.36 -7.34
C GLN A 457 -41.40 -8.39 -6.30
N ASN A 458 -42.32 -9.19 -5.75
CA ASN A 458 -42.01 -10.24 -4.78
C ASN A 458 -41.43 -11.52 -5.44
N LYS A 459 -41.54 -11.65 -6.77
CA LYS A 459 -41.04 -12.82 -7.48
C LYS A 459 -39.51 -12.82 -7.52
N ILE A 460 -38.91 -13.87 -6.98
CA ILE A 460 -37.50 -14.17 -7.20
C ILE A 460 -37.34 -14.67 -8.64
N GLN A 461 -36.42 -14.07 -9.38
CA GLN A 461 -36.05 -14.51 -10.73
C GLN A 461 -34.62 -15.01 -10.72
N ILE A 462 -34.41 -16.24 -11.21
CA ILE A 462 -33.07 -16.82 -11.32
C ILE A 462 -32.86 -17.21 -12.79
N ARG A 463 -31.86 -16.58 -13.41
CA ARG A 463 -31.38 -16.96 -14.74
C ARG A 463 -30.10 -17.76 -14.58
N TYR A 464 -30.15 -19.04 -14.89
CA TYR A 464 -28.99 -19.93 -14.90
C TYR A 464 -28.43 -20.04 -16.31
N THR A 465 -27.13 -19.85 -16.48
CA THR A 465 -26.46 -19.86 -17.78
C THR A 465 -25.28 -20.82 -17.76
N VAL A 466 -25.20 -21.66 -18.80
CA VAL A 466 -24.08 -22.55 -19.06
C VAL A 466 -23.30 -22.01 -20.25
N TYR A 467 -21.99 -21.84 -20.07
CA TYR A 467 -21.06 -21.39 -21.09
C TYR A 467 -20.21 -22.59 -21.57
N ARG A 468 -20.05 -22.71 -22.88
CA ARG A 468 -19.10 -23.65 -23.49
C ARG A 468 -18.10 -22.88 -24.32
N TYR A 469 -16.83 -23.21 -24.14
CA TYR A 469 -15.73 -22.58 -24.85
C TYR A 469 -15.14 -23.55 -25.89
N THR A 470 -14.45 -23.01 -26.88
CA THR A 470 -13.65 -23.80 -27.82
C THR A 470 -12.59 -24.60 -27.07
N GLN A 471 -12.09 -25.69 -27.65
CA GLN A 471 -10.95 -26.40 -27.07
C GLN A 471 -9.68 -25.54 -27.14
N TRP A 472 -8.75 -25.83 -26.25
CA TRP A 472 -7.36 -25.40 -26.41
C TRP A 472 -6.80 -26.01 -27.71
N VAL A 473 -5.98 -25.25 -28.43
CA VAL A 473 -5.47 -25.68 -29.74
C VAL A 473 -4.33 -26.68 -29.56
N ASP A 474 -3.18 -26.19 -29.11
CA ASP A 474 -1.99 -26.97 -28.78
C ASP A 474 -1.05 -26.11 -27.91
N ASP A 475 0.01 -26.71 -27.36
CA ASP A 475 0.99 -26.02 -26.53
C ASP A 475 1.91 -25.07 -27.32
N ALA A 476 1.85 -25.08 -28.65
CA ALA A 476 2.67 -24.24 -29.52
C ALA A 476 1.99 -22.90 -29.86
N HIS A 477 0.66 -22.83 -29.76
CA HIS A 477 -0.13 -21.64 -30.06
C HIS A 477 -0.85 -21.15 -28.81
N TYR A 478 -0.38 -20.02 -28.25
CA TYR A 478 -0.98 -19.35 -27.09
C TYR A 478 -2.35 -18.70 -27.42
N ARG A 479 -3.36 -19.53 -27.67
CA ARG A 479 -4.74 -19.10 -27.93
C ARG A 479 -5.64 -19.55 -26.78
N LEU A 480 -6.17 -18.57 -26.05
CA LEU A 480 -7.17 -18.83 -25.04
C LEU A 480 -8.47 -19.31 -25.70
N PRO A 481 -9.17 -20.30 -25.11
CA PRO A 481 -10.50 -20.68 -25.52
C PRO A 481 -11.45 -19.48 -25.69
N GLN A 482 -12.25 -19.49 -26.74
CA GLN A 482 -13.27 -18.47 -27.00
C GLN A 482 -14.65 -19.02 -26.70
N LEU A 483 -15.60 -18.14 -26.34
CA LEU A 483 -16.99 -18.55 -26.13
C LEU A 483 -17.55 -19.15 -27.42
N ALA A 484 -18.00 -20.41 -27.35
CA ALA A 484 -18.53 -21.15 -28.48
C ALA A 484 -20.06 -21.28 -28.41
N GLU A 485 -20.62 -21.50 -27.22
CA GLU A 485 -22.05 -21.63 -26.99
C GLU A 485 -22.43 -21.05 -25.63
N GLN A 486 -23.61 -20.44 -25.56
CA GLN A 486 -24.21 -19.96 -24.33
C GLN A 486 -25.68 -20.41 -24.29
N THR A 487 -26.06 -21.10 -23.22
CA THR A 487 -27.43 -21.58 -23.03
C THR A 487 -27.97 -21.06 -21.70
N SER A 488 -29.07 -20.32 -21.75
CA SER A 488 -29.70 -19.72 -20.58
C SER A 488 -31.06 -20.35 -20.28
N TYR A 489 -31.31 -20.61 -19.00
CA TYR A 489 -32.52 -21.17 -18.44
C TYR A 489 -33.10 -20.20 -17.42
N GLU A 490 -34.42 -20.07 -17.39
CA GLU A 490 -35.12 -19.41 -16.28
C GLU A 490 -35.56 -20.49 -15.30
N LEU A 491 -35.14 -20.39 -14.04
CA LEU A 491 -35.57 -21.30 -12.98
C LEU A 491 -36.83 -20.72 -12.34
N HIS A 492 -37.94 -21.46 -12.46
CA HIS A 492 -39.20 -21.14 -11.79
C HIS A 492 -39.32 -21.99 -10.52
N ASP A 493 -39.66 -21.33 -9.41
CA ASP A 493 -40.00 -21.96 -8.12
C ASP A 493 -38.94 -22.97 -7.61
N PRO A 494 -37.73 -22.49 -7.22
CA PRO A 494 -36.76 -23.36 -6.57
C PRO A 494 -37.39 -23.84 -5.26
N ALA A 495 -37.73 -25.13 -5.19
CA ALA A 495 -38.33 -25.75 -4.02
C ALA A 495 -37.63 -25.28 -2.74
N ALA A 496 -38.42 -24.88 -1.74
CA ALA A 496 -38.02 -24.26 -0.47
C ALA A 496 -37.09 -25.14 0.40
N GLY A 497 -35.91 -25.49 -0.10
CA GLY A 497 -34.79 -26.04 0.64
C GLY A 497 -34.03 -24.91 1.31
N GLY A 498 -34.51 -24.50 2.48
CA GLY A 498 -33.91 -23.45 3.32
C GLY A 498 -34.34 -22.04 2.92
N GLN A 499 -35.16 -21.40 3.75
CA GLN A 499 -35.44 -19.96 3.66
C GLN A 499 -34.17 -19.16 3.99
N GLU A 500 -33.20 -19.09 3.09
CA GLU A 500 -32.22 -17.99 3.09
C GLU A 500 -32.80 -16.86 2.24
N ARG A 501 -33.75 -16.13 2.84
CA ARG A 501 -34.28 -14.88 2.27
C ARG A 501 -33.15 -13.85 2.27
N CYS A 502 -32.48 -13.66 1.13
CA CYS A 502 -31.49 -12.58 0.88
C CYS A 502 -30.39 -12.38 1.95
N GLY A 503 -30.26 -13.32 2.88
CA GLY A 503 -29.48 -13.17 4.09
C GLY A 503 -28.18 -13.93 3.97
N CYS A 504 -27.16 -13.38 4.61
CA CYS A 504 -25.86 -13.97 4.85
C CYS A 504 -25.95 -15.48 5.15
N PRO A 505 -25.27 -16.36 4.39
CA PRO A 505 -25.21 -17.78 4.72
C PRO A 505 -24.59 -17.91 6.11
N ARG A 506 -25.38 -18.37 7.09
CA ARG A 506 -24.84 -18.65 8.42
C ARG A 506 -23.98 -19.91 8.32
N ASN A 507 -22.68 -19.72 8.11
CA ASN A 507 -21.61 -20.72 8.24
C ASN A 507 -21.82 -22.04 7.46
N PRO A 508 -21.00 -22.33 6.43
CA PRO A 508 -20.47 -23.69 6.31
C PRO A 508 -19.40 -23.83 7.41
N VAL A 509 -19.76 -24.50 8.50
CA VAL A 509 -18.85 -25.14 9.48
C VAL A 509 -17.55 -24.38 9.76
N ARG A 510 -17.50 -23.65 10.88
CA ARG A 510 -16.22 -23.37 11.57
C ARG A 510 -15.51 -24.70 11.82
N VAL A 511 -14.52 -25.04 11.00
CA VAL A 511 -13.49 -26.01 11.41
C VAL A 511 -12.67 -25.26 12.46
N GLY A 512 -13.04 -25.47 13.72
CA GLY A 512 -12.40 -24.83 14.85
C GLY A 512 -10.91 -25.10 14.88
N ALA A 513 -10.14 -24.05 15.12
CA ALA A 513 -8.75 -24.09 15.57
C ALA A 513 -8.62 -24.69 17.00
N ALA A 514 -9.27 -25.83 17.26
CA ALA A 514 -9.25 -26.51 18.55
C ALA A 514 -8.75 -27.94 18.35
N GLY A 515 -7.42 -28.10 18.31
CA GLY A 515 -6.79 -29.41 18.13
C GLY A 515 -5.26 -29.40 18.13
N CYS A 516 -4.60 -28.48 18.84
CA CYS A 516 -3.16 -28.54 19.06
C CYS A 516 -2.86 -28.54 20.57
N LEU A 517 -3.25 -29.62 21.25
CA LEU A 517 -2.64 -29.99 22.52
C LEU A 517 -1.56 -31.03 22.24
N SER A 518 -0.31 -30.58 22.40
CA SER A 518 0.89 -31.32 22.81
C SER A 518 0.93 -32.82 22.49
N GLY A 519 1.64 -33.17 21.41
CA GLY A 519 2.30 -34.47 21.28
C GLY A 519 3.80 -34.30 21.53
N SER A 520 4.22 -34.55 22.77
CA SER A 520 5.62 -34.63 23.17
C SER A 520 6.35 -35.72 22.38
N ALA A 521 7.56 -35.38 21.93
CA ALA A 521 8.53 -36.34 21.42
C ALA A 521 8.81 -37.45 22.44
N GLY A 522 8.80 -38.69 21.95
CA GLY A 522 9.44 -39.86 22.54
C GLY A 522 10.38 -40.47 21.50
#